data_AF-A0A7H4N4Q5-F1
#
_entry.id   AF-A0A7H4N4Q5-F1
#
_cell.length_a   1.000
_cell.length_b   1.000
_cell.length_c   1.000
_cell.angle_alpha   90.00
_cell.angle_beta   90.00
_cell.angle_gamma   90.00
#
_symmetry.space_group_name_H-M   'P 1'
#
loop_
_entity.id
_entity.type
_entity.pdbx_description
1 polymer ?
#
loop_
_entity_poly.entity_id
_entity_poly.type
_entity_poly.pdbx_seq_one_letter_code
_entity_poly.pdbx_strand_id
1 'polypeptide(L)' 'MFQDLSHHGVYHSGEVVGLGNLVCEKCHYHLPVYTPDVLPRCPKCGHDQFQRRPFEP' A
#
# COMPACT_ATOMS: atom_id res chain seq x y z
N MET A 1 21.07 20.18 1.29
CA MET A 1 19.85 20.00 0.48
C MET A 1 19.45 18.55 0.55
N PHE A 2 18.65 18.17 1.55
CA PHE A 2 17.95 16.88 1.55
C PHE A 2 16.56 17.15 1.02
N GLN A 3 16.49 17.46 -0.28
CA GLN A 3 15.22 17.51 -0.98
C GLN A 3 14.76 16.07 -1.15
N ASP A 4 13.55 15.81 -0.69
CA ASP A 4 12.71 14.71 -1.10
C ASP A 4 13.06 13.31 -0.55
N LEU A 5 12.85 13.12 0.75
CA LEU A 5 12.34 11.82 1.25
C LEU A 5 10.82 11.90 1.45
N SER A 6 10.15 12.55 0.50
CA SER A 6 8.73 12.39 0.25
C SER A 6 8.51 10.99 -0.35
N HIS A 7 8.88 9.94 0.39
CA HIS A 7 8.33 8.61 0.16
C HIS A 7 6.87 8.74 0.56
N HIS A 8 6.06 9.26 -0.36
CA HIS A 8 4.62 9.14 -0.32
C HIS A 8 4.37 7.69 0.04
N GLY A 9 3.76 7.42 1.21
CA GLY A 9 3.57 6.07 1.76
C GLY A 9 2.60 5.22 0.96
N VAL A 10 2.59 5.41 -0.36
CA VAL A 10 1.75 4.84 -1.39
C VAL A 10 2.57 3.79 -2.13
N TYR A 11 2.06 2.56 -2.09
CA TYR A 11 2.57 1.38 -2.74
C TYR A 11 1.81 1.14 -4.04
N HIS A 12 2.52 0.69 -5.07
CA HIS A 12 1.97 0.38 -6.38
C HIS A 12 1.87 -1.13 -6.62
N SER A 13 0.86 -1.53 -7.36
CA SER A 13 0.70 -2.93 -7.76
C SER A 13 1.89 -3.40 -8.59
N GLY A 14 2.42 -4.57 -8.26
CA GLY A 14 3.67 -5.09 -8.84
C GLY A 14 4.89 -4.87 -7.96
N GLU A 15 4.82 -4.02 -6.93
CA GLU A 15 5.88 -3.86 -5.95
C GLU A 15 5.81 -4.94 -4.87
N VAL A 16 6.96 -5.38 -4.38
CA VAL A 16 7.01 -6.32 -3.25
C VAL A 16 6.73 -5.54 -1.96
N VAL A 17 5.67 -5.92 -1.27
CA VAL A 17 5.24 -5.30 -0.01
C VAL A 17 5.45 -6.25 1.15
N GLY A 18 5.98 -5.73 2.26
CA GLY A 18 6.11 -6.49 3.50
C GLY A 18 4.83 -6.49 4.34
N LEU A 19 4.88 -7.21 5.45
CA LEU A 19 3.77 -7.33 6.41
C LEU A 19 3.21 -5.97 6.81
N GLY A 20 1.88 -5.83 6.77
CA GLY A 20 1.16 -4.63 7.17
C GLY A 20 -0.23 -4.55 6.54
N ASN A 21 -1.00 -3.53 6.93
CA ASN A 21 -2.31 -3.25 6.33
C ASN A 21 -2.16 -2.15 5.28
N LEU A 22 -2.50 -2.48 4.05
CA LEU A 22 -2.57 -1.55 2.93
C LEU A 22 -4.02 -1.13 2.71
N VAL A 23 -4.23 0.12 2.34
CA VAL A 23 -5.55 0.68 2.08
C VAL A 23 -5.55 1.29 0.70
N CYS A 24 -6.45 0.83 -0.16
CA CYS A 24 -6.56 1.37 -1.51
C CYS A 24 -6.99 2.84 -1.47
N GLU A 25 -6.24 3.72 -2.15
CA GLU A 25 -6.50 5.17 -2.18
C GLU A 25 -7.85 5.53 -2.81
N LYS A 26 -8.37 4.67 -3.70
CA LYS A 26 -9.58 4.95 -4.47
C LYS A 26 -10.85 4.50 -3.76
N CYS A 27 -10.86 3.28 -3.23
CA CYS A 27 -12.07 2.68 -2.64
C CYS A 27 -11.95 2.39 -1.14
N HIS A 28 -10.82 2.75 -0.51
CA HIS A 28 -10.54 2.50 0.90
C HIS A 28 -10.63 1.01 1.28
N TYR A 29 -10.40 0.10 0.33
CA TYR A 29 -10.36 -1.33 0.60
C TYR A 29 -9.11 -1.68 1.40
N HIS A 30 -9.30 -2.34 2.54
CA HIS A 30 -8.22 -2.82 3.40
C HIS A 30 -7.70 -4.16 2.86
N LEU A 31 -6.43 -4.18 2.49
CA LEU A 31 -5.69 -5.34 2.04
C LEU A 31 -4.64 -5.71 3.10
N PRO A 32 -4.90 -6.72 3.95
CA PRO A 32 -3.92 -7.20 4.90
C PRO A 32 -2.85 -8.02 4.17
N VAL A 33 -1.58 -7.68 4.41
CA VAL A 33 -0.40 -8.39 3.89
C VAL A 33 0.28 -9.07 5.07
N TYR A 34 0.38 -10.39 5.03
CA TYR A 34 0.95 -11.20 6.12
C TYR A 34 2.35 -11.74 5.81
N THR A 35 2.74 -11.72 4.54
CA THR A 35 4.02 -12.21 4.04
C THR A 35 4.55 -11.26 2.99
N PRO A 36 5.88 -11.16 2.82
CA PRO A 36 6.45 -10.44 1.68
C PRO A 36 5.96 -11.04 0.37
N ASP A 37 5.18 -10.28 -0.39
CA ASP A 37 4.62 -10.72 -1.69
C ASP A 37 4.44 -9.51 -2.61
N VAL A 38 4.23 -9.78 -3.90
CA VAL A 38 3.94 -8.79 -4.92
C VAL A 38 2.53 -8.24 -4.69
N LEU A 39 2.40 -6.93 -4.56
CA LEU A 39 1.13 -6.25 -4.33
C LEU A 39 0.19 -6.46 -5.54
N PRO A 40 -0.94 -7.16 -5.38
CA PRO A 40 -1.92 -7.26 -6.44
C PRO A 40 -2.69 -5.95 -6.62
N ARG A 41 -3.32 -5.79 -7.79
CA ARG A 41 -4.30 -4.71 -8.00
C ARG A 41 -5.47 -4.85 -7.04
N CYS A 42 -6.10 -3.72 -6.70
CA CYS A 42 -7.22 -3.69 -5.78
C CYS A 42 -8.36 -4.61 -6.26
N PRO A 43 -8.76 -5.63 -5.49
CA PRO A 43 -9.78 -6.58 -5.91
C PRO A 43 -11.18 -5.96 -6.00
N LYS A 44 -11.39 -4.76 -5.42
CA LYS A 44 -12.66 -4.04 -5.45
C LYS A 44 -12.82 -3.10 -6.65
N CYS A 45 -11.75 -2.43 -7.06
CA CYS A 45 -11.84 -1.35 -8.05
C CYS A 45 -10.77 -1.39 -9.16
N GLY A 46 -9.82 -2.33 -9.09
CA GLY A 46 -8.73 -2.47 -10.05
C GLY A 46 -7.64 -1.39 -9.97
N HIS A 47 -7.72 -0.50 -8.98
CA HIS A 47 -6.70 0.52 -8.75
C HIS A 47 -5.39 -0.09 -8.26
N ASP A 48 -4.30 0.59 -8.53
CA ASP A 48 -2.95 0.11 -8.32
C ASP A 48 -2.24 0.76 -7.13
N GLN A 49 -2.78 1.84 -6.56
CA GLN A 49 -2.17 2.58 -5.46
C GLN A 49 -2.82 2.26 -4.11
N PHE A 50 -1.96 2.05 -3.10
CA PHE A 50 -2.35 1.71 -1.73
C PHE A 50 -1.52 2.45 -0.70
N GLN A 51 -2.13 3.07 0.30
CA GLN A 51 -1.42 3.60 1.45
C GLN A 51 -1.22 2.56 2.55
N ARG A 52 -0.05 2.55 3.19
CA ARG A 52 0.13 1.77 4.42
C ARG A 52 -0.46 2.52 5.61
N ARG A 53 -1.40 1.90 6.31
CA ARG A 53 -1.90 2.44 7.57
C ARG A 53 -0.91 2.14 8.69
N PRO A 54 -0.57 3.14 9.52
CA PRO A 54 0.08 2.88 10.80
C PRO A 54 -0.84 1.98 11.64
N PHE A 55 -0.25 1.12 12.47
CA PHE A 55 -1.03 0.47 13.52
C PHE A 55 -1.44 1.56 14.52
N GLU A 56 -2.74 1.78 14.69
CA GLU A 56 -3.24 2.59 15.81
C GLU A 56 -2.94 1.82 17.12
N PRO A 57 -2.33 2.46 18.13
CA PRO A 57 -1.98 1.81 19.40
C PRO A 57 -3.20 1.44 20.26
#